data_AF-A0A351HCD7-F1
#
_entry.id   AF-A0A351HCD7-F1
#
_cell.length_a   1.000
_cell.length_b   1.000
_cell.length_c   1.000
_cell.angle_alpha   90.00
_cell.angle_beta   90.00
_cell.angle_gamma   90.00
#
_symmetry.space_group_name_H-M   'P 1'
#
loop_
_entity.id
_entity.type
_entity.pdbx_description
1 polymer ?
#
loop_
_entity_poly.entity_id
_entity_poly.type
_entity_poly.pdbx_seq_one_letter_code
_entity_poly.pdbx_strand_id
1 'polypeptide(L)'
;MSRKTKKKVAKRTVVSQPRKARSRPVWALLFFTLAALVAVSVFDYNTEQFNATDPVDPNLVGFFGSWVGFYGFHFLGVAIFLLPLFLLWFGVRLVIQQDHGKRLLTAIVSPLSIICASGLIEWMSPVADAKGSLFEGQISNHFGGVIGELLYARMLEPYIGTFGAFLTLMMGLLIGSILVFTDNLGRFLDYLQNTYRAFLAKRVESKGARSVRKAERAEAKRLAKEEAAQAKAQALAERATAKKDRFKKGKNAEPEVPVDD
;
A
#
# COMPACT_ATOMS: atom_id res chain seq x y z
N MET A 1 -46.03 -11.50 -58.32
CA MET A 1 -44.72 -11.20 -57.72
C MET A 1 -44.85 -11.25 -56.20
N SER A 2 -44.32 -12.28 -55.52
CA SER A 2 -44.34 -12.37 -54.05
C SER A 2 -43.06 -11.80 -53.46
N ARG A 3 -43.18 -10.77 -52.60
CA ARG A 3 -42.05 -10.16 -51.89
C ARG A 3 -41.73 -11.03 -50.68
N LYS A 4 -40.59 -11.74 -50.71
CA LYS A 4 -40.11 -12.53 -49.56
C LYS A 4 -39.71 -11.61 -48.41
N THR A 5 -40.35 -11.75 -47.26
CA THR A 5 -40.03 -11.04 -46.02
C THR A 5 -38.69 -11.54 -45.46
N LYS A 6 -37.69 -10.66 -45.36
CA LYS A 6 -36.39 -10.98 -44.76
C LYS A 6 -36.55 -11.21 -43.25
N LYS A 7 -36.21 -12.41 -42.77
CA LYS A 7 -36.19 -12.81 -41.36
C LYS A 7 -35.13 -11.99 -40.61
N LYS A 8 -35.53 -11.15 -39.65
CA LYS A 8 -34.61 -10.40 -38.78
C LYS A 8 -33.86 -11.39 -37.89
N VAL A 9 -32.53 -11.45 -38.05
CA VAL A 9 -31.64 -12.21 -37.16
C VAL A 9 -31.58 -11.49 -35.81
N ALA A 10 -31.99 -12.19 -34.74
CA ALA A 10 -31.93 -11.67 -33.38
C ALA A 10 -30.46 -11.39 -33.01
N LYS A 11 -30.14 -10.11 -32.72
CA LYS A 11 -28.82 -9.74 -32.19
C LYS A 11 -28.63 -10.41 -30.83
N ARG A 12 -27.63 -11.28 -30.73
CA ARG A 12 -27.15 -11.84 -29.46
C ARG A 12 -26.66 -10.68 -28.59
N THR A 13 -27.40 -10.33 -27.55
CA THR A 13 -26.98 -9.38 -26.53
C THR A 13 -25.85 -10.00 -25.72
N VAL A 14 -24.61 -9.56 -25.97
CA VAL A 14 -23.46 -9.95 -25.16
C VAL A 14 -23.63 -9.29 -23.80
N VAL A 15 -23.98 -10.07 -22.78
CA VAL A 15 -24.01 -9.62 -21.39
C VAL A 15 -22.56 -9.44 -20.94
N SER A 16 -22.00 -8.25 -21.14
CA SER A 16 -20.68 -7.90 -20.65
C SER A 16 -20.72 -7.85 -19.12
N GLN A 17 -19.95 -8.72 -18.46
CA GLN A 17 -19.72 -8.65 -17.01
C GLN A 17 -19.30 -7.23 -16.60
N PRO A 18 -19.79 -6.70 -15.46
CA PRO A 18 -19.43 -5.36 -15.02
C PRO A 18 -17.92 -5.28 -14.85
N ARG A 19 -17.28 -4.36 -15.58
CA ARG A 19 -15.83 -4.17 -15.54
C ARG A 19 -15.45 -3.80 -14.10
N LYS A 20 -14.48 -4.49 -13.50
CA LYS A 20 -13.91 -4.11 -12.18
C LYS A 20 -12.68 -3.23 -12.41
N ALA A 21 -12.58 -2.14 -11.66
CA ALA A 21 -11.44 -1.24 -11.68
C ALA A 21 -10.22 -1.97 -11.10
N ARG A 22 -9.16 -2.08 -11.91
CA ARG A 22 -7.91 -2.73 -11.53
C ARG A 22 -7.24 -1.96 -10.38
N SER A 23 -6.47 -2.67 -9.56
CA SER A 23 -5.62 -2.03 -8.55
C SER A 23 -4.61 -1.08 -9.20
N ARG A 24 -4.32 0.03 -8.52
CA ARG A 24 -3.39 1.08 -8.94
C ARG A 24 -2.38 1.33 -7.81
N PRO A 25 -1.42 0.42 -7.59
CA PRO A 25 -0.55 0.45 -6.40
C PRO A 25 0.39 1.66 -6.36
N VAL A 26 0.89 2.13 -7.51
CA VAL A 26 1.74 3.34 -7.57
C VAL A 26 0.97 4.57 -7.10
N TRP A 27 -0.26 4.74 -7.58
CA TRP A 27 -1.12 5.82 -7.13
C TRP A 27 -1.51 5.67 -5.66
N ALA A 28 -1.79 4.45 -5.20
CA ALA A 28 -2.06 4.20 -3.79
C ALA A 28 -0.89 4.65 -2.89
N LEU A 29 0.33 4.29 -3.27
CA LEU A 29 1.54 4.70 -2.56
C LEU A 29 1.67 6.23 -2.51
N LEU A 30 1.42 6.91 -3.63
CA LEU A 30 1.41 8.37 -3.68
C LEU A 30 0.37 8.99 -2.72
N PHE A 31 -0.84 8.44 -2.66
CA PHE A 31 -1.87 8.92 -1.72
C PHE A 31 -1.52 8.63 -0.26
N PHE A 32 -0.87 7.50 0.03
CA PHE A 32 -0.37 7.21 1.37
C PHE A 32 0.74 8.17 1.79
N THR A 33 1.69 8.46 0.90
CA THR A 33 2.73 9.45 1.16
C THR A 33 2.12 10.83 1.37
N LEU A 34 1.17 11.24 0.52
CA LEU A 34 0.49 12.52 0.66
C LEU A 34 -0.30 12.62 1.97
N ALA A 35 -1.01 11.56 2.35
CA ALA A 35 -1.76 11.51 3.61
C ALA A 35 -0.82 11.66 4.82
N ALA A 36 0.34 11.00 4.80
CA ALA A 36 1.34 11.14 5.87
C ALA A 36 1.93 12.56 5.93
N LEU A 37 2.30 13.14 4.79
CA LEU A 37 2.80 14.52 4.73
C LEU A 37 1.76 15.51 5.24
N VAL A 38 0.51 15.41 4.77
CA VAL A 38 -0.59 16.26 5.23
C VAL A 38 -0.86 16.07 6.72
N ALA A 39 -0.83 14.84 7.24
CA ALA A 39 -1.00 14.60 8.67
C ALA A 39 0.07 15.32 9.49
N VAL A 40 1.35 15.10 9.17
CA VAL A 40 2.46 15.78 9.87
C VAL A 40 2.32 17.30 9.75
N SER A 41 1.98 17.79 8.55
CA SER A 41 1.76 19.23 8.30
C SER A 41 0.72 19.81 9.25
N VAL A 42 -0.43 19.14 9.39
CA VAL A 42 -1.54 19.61 10.24
C VAL A 42 -1.21 19.52 11.73
N PHE A 43 -0.56 18.44 12.17
CA PHE A 43 -0.22 18.25 13.59
C PHE A 43 0.88 19.19 14.07
N ASP A 44 1.83 19.53 13.21
CA ASP A 44 2.98 20.38 13.55
C ASP A 44 2.75 21.86 13.22
N TYR A 45 1.63 22.20 12.59
CA TYR A 45 1.39 23.57 12.15
C TYR A 45 1.22 24.55 13.32
N ASN A 46 1.89 25.69 13.22
CA ASN A 46 1.67 26.88 14.04
C ASN A 46 1.60 28.11 13.13
N THR A 47 0.74 29.07 13.46
CA THR A 47 0.52 30.33 12.76
C THR A 47 1.80 31.14 12.56
N GLU A 48 2.74 31.09 13.51
CA GLU A 48 4.04 31.77 13.38
C GLU A 48 4.87 31.24 12.20
N GLN A 49 4.67 29.99 11.77
CA GLN A 49 5.38 29.39 10.65
C GLN A 49 5.02 30.01 9.29
N PHE A 50 3.92 30.78 9.22
CA PHE A 50 3.42 31.37 7.98
C PHE A 50 3.16 32.88 8.09
N ASN A 51 2.65 33.35 9.23
CA ASN A 51 2.27 34.76 9.42
C ASN A 51 3.32 35.59 10.18
N ALA A 52 4.47 35.03 10.58
CA ALA A 52 5.53 35.80 11.21
C ALA A 52 6.27 36.70 10.21
N THR A 53 6.75 37.86 10.69
CA THR A 53 7.55 38.81 9.90
C THR A 53 8.90 38.22 9.46
N ASP A 54 9.45 37.29 10.25
CA ASP A 54 10.60 36.45 9.92
C ASP A 54 10.31 35.00 10.38
N PRO A 55 9.76 34.13 9.53
CA PRO A 55 9.49 32.74 9.89
C PRO A 55 10.83 31.98 10.00
N VAL A 56 11.28 31.74 11.24
CA VAL A 56 12.60 31.13 11.51
C VAL A 56 12.54 29.60 11.38
N ASP A 57 11.39 28.98 11.67
CA ASP A 57 11.22 27.53 11.69
C ASP A 57 10.09 27.07 10.77
N PRO A 58 10.39 26.43 9.63
CA PRO A 58 9.36 25.81 8.81
C PRO A 58 8.82 24.56 9.51
N ASN A 59 7.58 24.18 9.17
CA ASN A 59 6.96 22.92 9.60
C ASN A 59 7.90 21.71 9.38
N LEU A 60 7.70 20.60 10.09
CA LEU A 60 8.44 19.34 9.88
C LEU A 60 8.45 18.84 8.42
N VAL A 61 7.43 19.22 7.63
CA VAL A 61 7.34 18.92 6.19
C VAL A 61 7.94 20.03 5.30
N GLY A 62 8.65 20.98 5.90
CA GLY A 62 9.14 22.20 5.27
C GLY A 62 8.03 23.17 4.90
N PHE A 63 8.31 24.07 3.95
CA PHE A 63 7.35 25.08 3.48
C PHE A 63 6.03 24.48 3.00
N PHE A 64 6.06 23.29 2.37
CA PHE A 64 4.83 22.61 1.97
C PHE A 64 3.89 22.39 3.16
N GLY A 65 4.43 21.99 4.32
CA GLY A 65 3.64 21.77 5.52
C GLY A 65 3.06 23.05 6.09
N SER A 66 3.85 24.14 6.13
CA SER A 66 3.35 25.45 6.55
C SER A 66 2.20 25.94 5.67
N TRP A 67 2.29 25.77 4.35
CA TRP A 67 1.22 26.13 3.41
C TRP A 67 -0.03 25.28 3.60
N VAL A 68 0.13 23.96 3.70
CA VAL A 68 -1.00 23.04 3.92
C VAL A 68 -1.68 23.33 5.25
N GLY A 69 -0.90 23.57 6.31
CA GLY A 69 -1.41 23.94 7.62
C GLY A 69 -2.18 25.25 7.57
N PHE A 70 -1.57 26.33 7.07
CA PHE A 70 -2.20 27.65 7.00
C PHE A 70 -3.51 27.62 6.21
N TYR A 71 -3.48 27.18 4.95
CA TYR A 71 -4.69 27.16 4.12
C TYR A 71 -5.71 26.13 4.60
N GLY A 72 -5.25 25.01 5.15
CA GLY A 72 -6.11 23.99 5.73
C GLY A 72 -6.91 24.53 6.90
N PHE A 73 -6.24 25.09 7.91
CA PHE A 73 -6.90 25.69 9.07
C PHE A 73 -7.70 26.94 8.69
N HIS A 74 -7.24 27.76 7.74
CA HIS A 74 -7.95 28.95 7.31
C HIS A 74 -9.30 28.62 6.63
N PHE A 75 -9.31 27.68 5.69
CA PHE A 75 -10.52 27.38 4.91
C PHE A 75 -11.41 26.32 5.56
N LEU A 76 -10.83 25.26 6.12
CA LEU A 76 -11.58 24.12 6.68
C LEU A 76 -11.66 24.15 8.21
N GLY A 77 -10.89 25.01 8.87
CA GLY A 77 -10.81 25.04 10.32
C GLY A 77 -10.33 23.70 10.86
N VAL A 78 -10.92 23.25 11.97
CA VAL A 78 -10.59 21.97 12.61
C VAL A 78 -10.95 20.76 11.73
N ALA A 79 -11.81 20.92 10.71
CA ALA A 79 -12.12 19.80 9.80
C ALA A 79 -10.92 19.33 8.97
N ILE A 80 -9.83 20.11 8.92
CA ILE A 80 -8.59 19.72 8.24
C ILE A 80 -8.01 18.39 8.75
N PHE A 81 -8.26 18.03 10.02
CA PHE A 81 -7.84 16.74 10.58
C PHE A 81 -8.48 15.53 9.88
N LEU A 82 -9.62 15.71 9.18
CA LEU A 82 -10.24 14.66 8.39
C LEU A 82 -9.55 14.45 7.04
N LEU A 83 -8.89 15.48 6.48
CA LEU A 83 -8.24 15.39 5.18
C LEU A 83 -7.22 14.23 5.07
N PRO A 84 -6.23 14.07 5.99
CA PRO A 84 -5.29 12.97 5.90
C PRO A 84 -5.98 11.60 6.05
N LEU A 85 -7.04 11.49 6.86
CA LEU A 85 -7.81 10.26 7.02
C LEU A 85 -8.52 9.86 5.71
N PHE A 86 -9.16 10.81 5.04
CA PHE A 86 -9.84 10.56 3.77
C PHE A 86 -8.85 10.27 2.63
N LEU A 87 -7.70 10.95 2.59
CA LEU A 87 -6.62 10.66 1.63
C LEU A 87 -6.05 9.25 1.82
N LEU A 88 -5.76 8.88 3.08
CA LEU A 88 -5.29 7.54 3.44
C LEU A 88 -6.29 6.49 2.96
N TRP A 89 -7.58 6.69 3.25
CA TRP A 89 -8.61 5.76 2.85
C TRP A 89 -8.80 5.68 1.33
N PHE A 90 -8.67 6.80 0.63
CA PHE A 90 -8.66 6.81 -0.83
C PHE A 90 -7.50 5.97 -1.40
N GLY A 91 -6.31 6.05 -0.79
CA GLY A 91 -5.18 5.18 -1.09
C GLY A 91 -5.51 3.69 -0.92
N VAL A 92 -6.18 3.31 0.17
CA VAL A 92 -6.65 1.93 0.41
C VAL A 92 -7.57 1.46 -0.72
N ARG A 93 -8.50 2.32 -1.17
CA ARG A 93 -9.42 2.02 -2.28
C ARG A 93 -8.73 1.86 -3.64
N LEU A 94 -7.53 2.41 -3.82
CA LEU A 94 -6.72 2.21 -5.03
C LEU A 94 -6.01 0.86 -5.04
N VAL A 95 -5.69 0.29 -3.88
CA VAL A 95 -5.11 -1.06 -3.75
C VAL A 95 -6.17 -2.13 -4.02
N ILE A 96 -7.38 -1.93 -3.51
CA ILE A 96 -8.48 -2.90 -3.64
C ILE A 96 -9.13 -2.81 -5.03
N GLN A 97 -9.56 -3.95 -5.56
CA GLN A 97 -10.39 -3.99 -6.78
C GLN A 97 -11.82 -3.55 -6.45
N GLN A 98 -12.32 -2.56 -7.18
CA GLN A 98 -13.63 -1.95 -6.94
C GLN A 98 -14.44 -1.86 -8.22
N ASP A 99 -15.74 -1.69 -8.11
CA ASP A 99 -16.59 -1.47 -9.30
C ASP A 99 -16.24 -0.12 -9.96
N HIS A 100 -16.41 -0.04 -11.28
CA HIS A 100 -16.18 1.23 -11.99
C HIS A 100 -17.12 2.32 -11.43
N GLY A 101 -16.62 3.55 -11.31
CA GLY A 101 -17.38 4.69 -10.77
C GLY A 101 -17.27 4.87 -9.26
N LYS A 102 -17.12 3.80 -8.46
CA LYS A 102 -17.03 3.93 -6.99
C LYS A 102 -15.84 4.80 -6.53
N ARG A 103 -14.72 4.73 -7.23
CA ARG A 103 -13.55 5.58 -6.95
C ARG A 103 -13.82 7.06 -7.23
N LEU A 104 -14.51 7.37 -8.34
CA LEU A 104 -14.87 8.74 -8.68
C LEU A 104 -15.90 9.28 -7.68
N LEU A 105 -16.91 8.47 -7.34
CA LEU A 105 -17.87 8.82 -6.30
C LEU A 105 -17.16 9.15 -4.99
N THR A 106 -16.23 8.32 -4.54
CA THR A 106 -15.46 8.61 -3.32
C THR A 106 -14.62 9.87 -3.46
N ALA A 107 -13.98 10.11 -4.59
CA ALA A 107 -13.18 11.32 -4.81
C ALA A 107 -14.03 12.61 -4.71
N ILE A 108 -15.30 12.55 -5.11
CA ILE A 108 -16.24 13.69 -5.04
C ILE A 108 -16.87 13.80 -3.65
N VAL A 109 -17.31 12.67 -3.08
CA VAL A 109 -18.01 12.65 -1.79
C VAL A 109 -17.07 12.97 -0.63
N SER A 110 -15.80 12.61 -0.72
CA SER A 110 -14.79 12.89 0.32
C SER A 110 -14.69 14.38 0.67
N PRO A 111 -14.41 15.30 -0.28
CA PRO A 111 -14.35 16.72 0.03
C PRO A 111 -15.71 17.27 0.49
N LEU A 112 -16.83 16.78 -0.07
CA LEU A 112 -18.17 17.17 0.40
C LEU A 112 -18.40 16.80 1.86
N SER A 113 -17.97 15.61 2.31
CA SER A 113 -18.04 15.21 3.71
C SER A 113 -17.21 16.11 4.62
N ILE A 114 -16.00 16.47 4.19
CA ILE A 114 -15.12 17.37 4.94
C ILE A 114 -15.74 18.77 5.04
N ILE A 115 -16.36 19.27 3.96
CA ILE A 115 -17.10 20.53 3.94
C ILE A 115 -18.30 20.48 4.92
N CYS A 116 -19.06 19.39 4.94
CA CYS A 116 -20.13 19.20 5.93
C CYS A 116 -19.58 19.17 7.37
N ALA A 117 -18.44 18.54 7.61
CA ALA A 117 -17.80 18.54 8.92
C ALA A 117 -17.34 19.94 9.35
N SER A 118 -16.77 20.72 8.42
CA SER A 118 -16.37 22.11 8.63
C SER A 118 -17.56 22.98 9.04
N GLY A 119 -18.71 22.86 8.36
CA GLY A 119 -19.95 23.53 8.78
C GLY A 119 -20.49 23.04 10.13
N LEU A 120 -20.38 21.75 10.44
CA LEU A 120 -20.85 21.19 11.71
C LEU A 120 -19.99 21.67 12.90
N ILE A 121 -18.70 21.85 12.68
CA ILE A 121 -17.79 22.42 13.68
C ILE A 121 -18.13 23.88 13.93
N GLU A 122 -18.45 24.64 12.89
CA GLU A 122 -18.90 26.04 13.03
C GLU A 122 -20.20 26.13 13.86
N TRP A 123 -21.15 25.22 13.62
CA TRP A 123 -22.37 25.15 14.43
C TRP A 123 -22.08 24.91 15.93
N MET A 124 -21.07 24.10 16.24
CA MET A 124 -20.72 23.75 17.62
C MET A 124 -20.01 24.89 18.36
N SER A 125 -19.18 25.65 17.66
CA SER A 125 -18.44 26.78 18.20
C SER A 125 -18.45 27.94 17.21
N PRO A 126 -19.54 28.71 17.13
CA PRO A 126 -19.67 29.83 16.20
C PRO A 126 -18.87 31.07 16.65
N VAL A 127 -18.08 30.96 17.73
CA VAL A 127 -17.29 32.06 18.28
C VAL A 127 -16.01 32.20 17.46
N ALA A 128 -15.84 33.40 16.88
CA ALA A 128 -14.76 33.79 15.97
C ALA A 128 -13.39 34.03 16.65
N ASP A 129 -13.17 33.58 17.89
CA ASP A 129 -11.89 33.77 18.56
C ASP A 129 -11.41 32.45 19.16
N ALA A 130 -10.30 31.94 18.63
CA ALA A 130 -9.64 30.73 19.10
C ALA A 130 -8.82 30.96 20.38
N LYS A 131 -8.82 32.19 20.91
CA LYS A 131 -8.11 32.57 22.14
C LYS A 131 -8.54 31.73 23.33
N GLY A 132 -7.57 31.16 24.04
CA GLY A 132 -7.79 30.24 25.16
C GLY A 132 -8.22 28.82 24.75
N SER A 133 -8.29 28.52 23.45
CA SER A 133 -8.55 27.16 22.96
C SER A 133 -7.25 26.41 22.69
N LEU A 134 -7.35 25.07 22.58
CA LEU A 134 -6.23 24.22 22.17
C LEU A 134 -5.66 24.58 20.78
N PHE A 135 -6.43 25.31 19.97
CA PHE A 135 -6.10 25.65 18.59
C PHE A 135 -5.76 27.14 18.42
N GLU A 136 -5.51 27.88 19.50
CA GLU A 136 -5.18 29.31 19.47
C GLU A 136 -3.99 29.61 18.54
N GLY A 137 -2.97 28.77 18.56
CA GLY A 137 -1.81 28.89 17.66
C GLY A 137 -2.06 28.45 16.22
N GLN A 138 -3.22 27.89 15.88
CA GLN A 138 -3.47 27.27 14.57
C GLN A 138 -4.63 27.92 13.80
N ILE A 139 -5.66 28.39 14.50
CA ILE A 139 -6.87 28.96 13.90
C ILE A 139 -6.79 30.48 13.93
N SER A 140 -6.94 31.11 12.76
CA SER A 140 -6.91 32.56 12.64
C SER A 140 -8.27 33.24 12.82
N ASN A 141 -9.38 32.55 12.46
CA ASN A 141 -10.71 33.16 12.41
C ASN A 141 -11.79 32.28 13.06
N HIS A 142 -12.18 31.18 12.41
CA HIS A 142 -13.35 30.38 12.76
C HIS A 142 -12.98 28.92 12.95
N PHE A 143 -13.65 28.22 13.89
CA PHE A 143 -13.41 26.80 14.12
C PHE A 143 -13.79 25.93 12.92
N GLY A 144 -14.81 26.32 12.15
CA GLY A 144 -15.16 25.71 10.88
C GLY A 144 -14.36 26.25 9.69
N GLY A 145 -13.52 27.27 9.88
CA GLY A 145 -12.86 28.01 8.80
C GLY A 145 -13.85 28.78 7.92
N VAL A 146 -13.33 29.44 6.89
CA VAL A 146 -14.13 30.26 5.96
C VAL A 146 -15.25 29.46 5.30
N ILE A 147 -15.00 28.18 4.97
CA ILE A 147 -16.02 27.33 4.32
C ILE A 147 -17.12 26.96 5.31
N GLY A 148 -16.77 26.70 6.57
CA GLY A 148 -17.72 26.36 7.62
C GLY A 148 -18.63 27.53 7.95
N GLU A 149 -18.07 28.72 8.11
CA GLU A 149 -18.82 29.98 8.31
C GLU A 149 -19.78 30.24 7.14
N LEU A 150 -19.27 30.14 5.90
CA LEU A 150 -20.09 30.35 4.70
C LEU A 150 -21.24 29.34 4.63
N LEU A 151 -20.96 28.06 4.86
CA LEU A 151 -21.96 27.01 4.72
C LEU A 151 -22.99 27.04 5.85
N TYR A 152 -22.55 27.16 7.10
CA TYR A 152 -23.45 27.16 8.26
C TYR A 152 -24.11 28.54 8.45
N ALA A 153 -23.33 29.57 8.78
CA ALA A 153 -23.84 30.85 9.26
C ALA A 153 -24.44 31.71 8.15
N ARG A 154 -23.88 31.65 6.93
CA ARG A 154 -24.36 32.48 5.80
C ARG A 154 -25.39 31.79 4.92
N MET A 155 -25.33 30.47 4.78
CA MET A 155 -26.22 29.71 3.91
C MET A 155 -27.29 28.98 4.71
N LEU A 156 -26.96 27.96 5.50
CA LEU A 156 -27.98 27.07 6.05
C LEU A 156 -28.80 27.71 7.18
N GLU A 157 -28.16 28.29 8.20
CA GLU A 157 -28.86 28.82 9.37
C GLU A 157 -29.93 29.87 9.02
N PRO A 158 -29.70 30.86 8.13
CA PRO A 158 -30.71 31.85 7.78
C PRO A 158 -31.93 31.29 7.04
N TYR A 159 -31.78 30.19 6.27
CA TYR A 159 -32.87 29.65 5.44
C TYR A 159 -33.65 28.52 6.12
N ILE A 160 -32.97 27.64 6.86
CA ILE A 160 -33.58 26.43 7.45
C ILE A 160 -33.47 26.36 8.98
N GLY A 161 -32.92 27.41 9.60
CA GLY A 161 -32.73 27.51 11.05
C GLY A 161 -31.59 26.63 11.56
N THR A 162 -31.18 26.88 12.80
CA THR A 162 -30.04 26.20 13.45
C THR A 162 -30.21 24.67 13.51
N PHE A 163 -31.40 24.18 13.85
CA PHE A 163 -31.67 22.73 13.92
C PHE A 163 -31.68 22.07 12.54
N GLY A 164 -32.28 22.72 11.55
CA GLY A 164 -32.28 22.23 10.16
C GLY A 164 -30.86 22.17 9.60
N ALA A 165 -30.08 23.22 9.81
CA ALA A 165 -28.68 23.31 9.40
C ALA A 165 -27.85 22.18 10.00
N PHE A 166 -27.94 21.99 11.33
CA PHE A 166 -27.29 20.88 12.04
C PHE A 166 -27.65 19.52 11.43
N LEU A 167 -28.95 19.24 11.26
CA LEU A 167 -29.41 17.94 10.77
C LEU A 167 -28.92 17.69 9.34
N THR A 168 -28.99 18.68 8.45
CA THR A 168 -28.52 18.58 7.07
C THR A 168 -27.01 18.32 7.01
N LEU A 169 -26.22 19.07 7.77
CA LEU A 169 -24.76 18.92 7.81
C LEU A 169 -24.35 17.57 8.41
N MET A 170 -25.00 17.15 9.50
CA MET A 170 -24.78 15.86 10.12
C MET A 170 -25.13 14.71 9.16
N MET A 171 -26.27 14.78 8.48
CA MET A 171 -26.66 13.77 7.50
C MET A 171 -25.72 13.74 6.29
N GLY A 172 -25.28 14.89 5.78
CA GLY A 172 -24.29 14.97 4.72
C GLY A 172 -22.96 14.32 5.10
N LEU A 173 -22.48 14.57 6.33
CA LEU A 173 -21.29 13.94 6.88
C LEU A 173 -21.46 12.43 7.05
N LEU A 174 -22.58 11.97 7.60
CA LEU A 174 -22.85 10.54 7.83
C LEU A 174 -22.98 9.78 6.52
N ILE A 175 -23.82 10.24 5.59
CA ILE A 175 -24.02 9.61 4.27
C ILE A 175 -22.69 9.56 3.53
N GLY A 176 -21.96 10.68 3.50
CA GLY A 176 -20.70 10.73 2.80
C GLY A 176 -19.63 9.82 3.43
N SER A 177 -19.55 9.77 4.76
CA SER A 177 -18.67 8.85 5.48
C SER A 177 -19.04 7.39 5.21
N ILE A 178 -20.32 7.03 5.20
CA ILE A 178 -20.77 5.66 4.88
C ILE A 178 -20.36 5.28 3.45
N LEU A 179 -20.61 6.16 2.47
CA LEU A 179 -20.22 5.93 1.07
C LEU A 179 -18.70 5.81 0.91
N VAL A 180 -17.95 6.57 1.72
CA VAL A 180 -16.49 6.57 1.73
C VAL A 180 -15.93 5.36 2.46
N PHE A 181 -16.46 4.88 3.58
CA PHE A 181 -15.83 3.83 4.41
C PHE A 181 -16.47 2.43 4.30
N THR A 182 -17.80 2.32 4.34
CA THR A 182 -18.52 1.05 4.61
C THR A 182 -18.30 -0.03 3.56
N ASP A 183 -18.37 0.32 2.28
CA ASP A 183 -18.40 -0.65 1.18
C ASP A 183 -17.09 -1.40 0.92
N ASN A 184 -15.99 -0.96 1.52
CA ASN A 184 -14.65 -1.46 1.23
C ASN A 184 -13.85 -1.88 2.45
N LEU A 185 -14.31 -1.60 3.67
CA LEU A 185 -13.61 -2.07 4.86
C LEU A 185 -13.63 -3.61 4.96
N GLY A 186 -14.77 -4.25 4.69
CA GLY A 186 -14.83 -5.72 4.61
C GLY A 186 -13.90 -6.29 3.52
N ARG A 187 -13.97 -5.74 2.30
CA ARG A 187 -13.10 -6.16 1.18
C ARG A 187 -11.61 -5.91 1.45
N PHE A 188 -11.28 -4.87 2.21
CA PHE A 188 -9.91 -4.58 2.64
C PHE A 188 -9.41 -5.62 3.63
N LEU A 189 -10.22 -5.94 4.65
CA LEU A 189 -9.89 -6.95 5.65
C LEU A 189 -9.72 -8.33 5.00
N ASP A 190 -10.62 -8.71 4.09
CA ASP A 190 -10.50 -9.94 3.30
C ASP A 190 -9.21 -9.96 2.47
N TYR A 191 -8.90 -8.85 1.80
CA TYR A 191 -7.66 -8.71 1.03
C TYR A 191 -6.41 -8.86 1.90
N LEU A 192 -6.41 -8.22 3.08
CA LEU A 192 -5.28 -8.28 4.01
C LEU A 192 -5.10 -9.70 4.57
N GLN A 193 -6.20 -10.35 4.97
CA GLN A 193 -6.19 -11.72 5.47
C GLN A 193 -5.70 -12.70 4.41
N ASN A 194 -6.16 -12.57 3.16
CA ASN A 194 -5.74 -13.43 2.06
C ASN A 194 -4.27 -13.22 1.69
N THR A 195 -3.81 -11.97 1.67
CA THR A 195 -2.40 -11.63 1.42
C THR A 195 -1.50 -12.17 2.53
N TYR A 196 -1.92 -12.04 3.79
CA TYR A 196 -1.21 -12.58 4.95
C TYR A 196 -1.14 -14.11 4.90
N ARG A 197 -2.26 -14.79 4.62
CA ARG A 197 -2.30 -16.26 4.44
C ARG A 197 -1.37 -16.71 3.30
N ALA A 198 -1.39 -16.03 2.16
CA ALA A 198 -0.50 -16.33 1.04
C ALA A 198 0.97 -16.12 1.39
N PHE A 199 1.28 -15.07 2.17
CA PHE A 199 2.64 -14.82 2.65
C PHE A 199 3.12 -15.91 3.62
N LEU A 200 2.26 -16.33 4.56
CA LEU A 200 2.57 -17.45 5.47
C LEU A 200 2.78 -18.75 4.70
N ALA A 201 1.89 -19.06 3.74
CA ALA A 201 2.01 -20.23 2.88
C ALA A 201 3.35 -20.24 2.13
N LYS A 202 3.73 -19.11 1.51
CA LYS A 202 5.03 -18.95 0.83
C LYS A 202 6.22 -19.08 1.77
N ARG A 203 6.09 -18.65 3.03
CA ARG A 203 7.17 -18.75 4.04
C ARG A 203 7.34 -20.19 4.53
N VAL A 204 6.24 -20.92 4.70
CA VAL A 204 6.26 -22.36 5.02
C VAL A 204 6.82 -23.16 3.86
N GLU A 205 6.36 -22.89 2.63
CA GLU A 205 6.87 -23.49 1.40
C GLU A 205 8.36 -23.18 1.19
N SER A 206 8.80 -21.95 1.44
CA SER A 206 10.22 -21.57 1.33
C SER A 206 11.08 -22.27 2.39
N LYS A 207 10.57 -22.48 3.61
CA LYS A 207 11.27 -23.29 4.63
C LYS A 207 11.34 -24.76 4.23
N GLY A 208 10.24 -25.34 3.74
CA GLY A 208 10.17 -26.71 3.24
C GLY A 208 11.08 -26.95 2.03
N ALA A 209 11.05 -26.05 1.05
CA ALA A 209 11.92 -26.13 -0.13
C ALA A 209 13.40 -25.97 0.25
N ARG A 210 13.73 -25.14 1.25
CA ARG A 210 15.10 -25.02 1.77
C ARG A 210 15.55 -26.27 2.53
N SER A 211 14.67 -26.92 3.29
CA SER A 211 15.02 -28.16 4.00
C SER A 211 15.23 -29.32 3.03
N VAL A 212 14.37 -29.45 2.00
CA VAL A 212 14.51 -30.48 0.95
C VAL A 212 15.81 -30.27 0.16
N ARG A 213 16.09 -29.05 -0.31
CA ARG A 213 17.37 -28.74 -0.99
C ARG A 213 18.59 -28.98 -0.12
N LYS A 214 18.48 -28.82 1.20
CA LYS A 214 19.58 -29.10 2.14
C LYS A 214 19.79 -30.61 2.31
N ALA A 215 18.71 -31.38 2.35
CA ALA A 215 18.75 -32.85 2.42
C ALA A 215 19.35 -33.43 1.13
N GLU A 216 18.86 -33.03 -0.05
CA GLU A 216 19.40 -33.46 -1.35
C GLU A 216 20.90 -33.14 -1.50
N ARG A 217 21.33 -31.94 -1.08
CA ARG A 217 22.75 -31.58 -1.08
C ARG A 217 23.58 -32.41 -0.09
N ALA A 218 23.00 -32.85 1.02
CA ALA A 218 23.68 -33.70 1.98
C ALA A 218 23.82 -35.14 1.44
N GLU A 219 22.78 -35.65 0.78
CA GLU A 219 22.79 -36.96 0.13
C GLU A 219 23.74 -37.00 -1.07
N ALA A 220 23.70 -36.00 -1.96
CA ALA A 220 24.65 -35.90 -3.07
C ALA A 220 26.11 -35.81 -2.59
N LYS A 221 26.36 -35.12 -1.47
CA LYS A 221 27.70 -35.09 -0.84
C LYS A 221 28.10 -36.43 -0.23
N ARG A 222 27.15 -37.24 0.25
CA ARG A 222 27.42 -38.60 0.76
C ARG A 222 27.79 -39.53 -0.39
N LEU A 223 26.97 -39.55 -1.44
CA LEU A 223 27.22 -40.35 -2.63
C LEU A 223 28.56 -39.99 -3.29
N ALA A 224 28.86 -38.70 -3.47
CA ALA A 224 30.14 -38.27 -4.02
C ALA A 224 31.35 -38.65 -3.14
N LYS A 225 31.18 -38.71 -1.81
CA LYS A 225 32.23 -39.18 -0.89
C LYS A 225 32.43 -40.69 -1.00
N GLU A 226 31.35 -41.46 -1.15
CA GLU A 226 31.41 -42.92 -1.33
C GLU A 226 32.06 -43.27 -2.67
N GLU A 227 31.66 -42.62 -3.76
CA GLU A 227 32.28 -42.79 -5.09
C GLU A 227 33.76 -42.40 -5.07
N ALA A 228 34.12 -41.27 -4.44
CA ALA A 228 35.52 -40.86 -4.30
C ALA A 228 36.35 -41.82 -3.44
N ALA A 229 35.75 -42.43 -2.41
CA ALA A 229 36.42 -43.45 -1.60
C ALA A 229 36.62 -44.75 -2.38
N GLN A 230 35.62 -45.18 -3.17
CA GLN A 230 35.71 -46.35 -4.04
C GLN A 230 36.73 -46.15 -5.16
N ALA A 231 36.75 -44.99 -5.82
CA ALA A 231 37.74 -44.67 -6.84
C ALA A 231 39.18 -44.65 -6.28
N LYS A 232 39.36 -44.11 -5.07
CA LYS A 232 40.66 -44.16 -4.37
C LYS A 232 41.08 -45.59 -4.02
N ALA A 233 40.15 -46.42 -3.57
CA ALA A 233 40.41 -47.83 -3.26
C ALA A 233 40.81 -48.63 -4.51
N GLN A 234 40.11 -48.40 -5.63
CA GLN A 234 40.44 -49.02 -6.93
C GLN A 234 41.81 -48.56 -7.43
N ALA A 235 42.12 -47.25 -7.38
CA ALA A 235 43.42 -46.73 -7.79
C ALA A 235 44.58 -47.26 -6.92
N LEU A 236 44.36 -47.47 -5.62
CA LEU A 236 45.32 -48.12 -4.72
C LEU A 236 45.52 -49.59 -5.06
N ALA A 237 44.43 -50.32 -5.40
CA ALA A 237 44.49 -51.71 -5.82
C ALA A 237 45.26 -51.87 -7.14
N GLU A 238 44.99 -51.02 -8.14
CA GLU A 238 45.71 -51.01 -9.42
C GLU A 238 47.20 -50.67 -9.27
N ARG A 239 47.54 -49.72 -8.38
CA ARG A 239 48.95 -49.43 -8.05
C ARG A 239 49.63 -50.61 -7.36
N ALA A 240 48.91 -51.37 -6.54
CA ALA A 240 49.43 -52.55 -5.87
C ALA A 240 49.65 -53.72 -6.84
N THR A 241 48.76 -53.93 -7.81
CA THR A 241 48.94 -54.94 -8.86
C THR A 241 50.08 -54.56 -9.81
N ALA A 242 50.17 -53.30 -10.24
CA ALA A 242 51.26 -52.81 -11.09
C ALA A 242 52.64 -52.93 -10.43
N LYS A 243 52.74 -52.72 -9.10
CA LYS A 243 53.97 -52.98 -8.34
C LYS A 243 54.33 -54.46 -8.27
N LYS A 244 53.34 -55.35 -8.10
CA LYS A 244 53.56 -56.80 -8.09
C LYS A 244 54.02 -57.31 -9.47
N ASP A 245 53.48 -56.78 -10.55
CA ASP A 245 53.88 -57.16 -11.91
C ASP A 245 55.29 -56.66 -12.26
N ARG A 246 55.67 -55.45 -11.84
CA ARG A 246 57.06 -54.97 -11.93
C ARG A 246 58.04 -55.83 -11.12
N PHE A 247 57.64 -56.28 -9.93
CA PHE A 247 58.49 -57.14 -9.09
C PHE A 247 58.68 -58.54 -9.68
N LYS A 248 57.67 -59.10 -10.36
CA LYS A 248 57.81 -60.36 -11.10
C LYS A 248 58.70 -60.21 -12.33
N LYS A 249 58.62 -59.08 -13.06
CA LYS A 249 59.43 -58.84 -14.25
C LYS A 249 60.92 -58.62 -13.93
N GLY A 250 61.23 -58.07 -12.75
CA GLY A 250 62.61 -57.92 -12.26
C GLY A 250 63.28 -59.21 -11.77
N LYS A 251 62.52 -60.29 -11.52
CA LYS A 251 63.07 -61.58 -11.06
C LYS A 251 63.45 -62.53 -12.20
N ASN A 252 63.10 -62.21 -13.45
CA ASN A 252 63.37 -63.04 -14.63
C ASN A 252 64.52 -62.51 -15.51
N ALA A 253 65.37 -61.62 -15.01
CA ALA A 253 66.47 -61.06 -15.80
C ALA A 253 67.80 -61.14 -15.03
N GLU A 254 68.56 -62.22 -15.28
CA GLU A 254 70.01 -62.33 -15.10
C GLU A 254 70.49 -63.57 -15.91
N PRO A 255 71.77 -63.64 -16.38
CA PRO A 255 72.49 -62.71 -17.26
C PRO A 255 73.12 -63.43 -18.49
N GLU A 256 73.53 -62.70 -19.53
CA GLU A 256 74.57 -63.18 -20.47
C GLU A 256 75.65 -62.11 -20.68
N VAL A 257 76.88 -62.60 -20.61
CA VAL A 257 78.19 -61.96 -20.54
C VAL A 257 78.66 -61.51 -21.93
N PRO A 258 79.34 -60.36 -22.11
CA PRO A 258 80.10 -60.09 -23.33
C PRO A 258 81.58 -60.50 -23.20
N VAL A 259 82.08 -61.11 -24.28
CA VAL A 259 83.44 -61.60 -24.53
C VAL A 259 84.26 -60.55 -25.33
N ASP A 260 85.60 -60.67 -25.23
CA ASP A 260 86.73 -59.97 -25.91
C ASP A 260 87.17 -58.62 -25.29
N ASP A 261 88.45 -58.36 -24.94
CA ASP A 261 89.78 -58.98 -25.19
C ASP A 261 90.60 -59.19 -23.89
#